data_AF-A0A0F0DV68-F1
#
_entry.id   AF-A0A0F0DV68-F1
#
_cell.length_a   1.000
_cell.length_b   1.000
_cell.length_c   1.000
_cell.angle_alpha   90.00
_cell.angle_beta   90.00
_cell.angle_gamma   90.00
#
_symmetry.space_group_name_H-M   'P 1'
#
loop_
_entity.id
_entity.type
_entity.pdbx_description
1 polymer ?
#
loop_
_entity_poly.entity_id
_entity_poly.type
_entity_poly.pdbx_seq_one_letter_code
_entity_poly.pdbx_strand_id
1 'polypeptide(L)'
;MAVGGWLRSAAEPRVLVRHLQALMRPFEPRVGRRYLRLADRRVVEWLWPVLSPSQHQAWLGPIVQWWCLDRRNELLLLETAGVGQADADRESQRLTLKQWTHLHDCELAQQMLRGWISFAESLPTDYLHQIEKALKSVRLLGVTEPADIVLMSAYQLQIHPGLCEHPRVVELVRKAQGADMPLLDALAEIPDPEGWDRIRHELMAGSAPEIF
;
A
#
# COMPACT_ATOMS: atom_id res chain seq x y z
N MET A 1 -14.82 1.07 16.37
CA MET A 1 -15.70 0.00 15.86
C MET A 1 -15.36 -0.20 14.40
N ALA A 2 -14.97 -1.39 13.96
CA ALA A 2 -14.68 -1.67 12.55
C ALA A 2 -15.83 -2.47 11.96
N VAL A 3 -16.55 -1.89 11.01
CA VAL A 3 -17.54 -2.63 10.22
C VAL A 3 -16.75 -3.43 9.18
N GLY A 4 -16.99 -4.74 9.12
CA GLY A 4 -16.43 -5.61 8.07
C GLY A 4 -17.08 -5.35 6.72
N GLY A 5 -16.73 -6.14 5.70
CA GLY A 5 -17.43 -6.09 4.43
C GLY A 5 -18.79 -6.81 4.45
N TRP A 6 -19.66 -6.47 3.50
CA TRP A 6 -20.90 -7.21 3.21
C TRP A 6 -20.75 -8.05 1.96
N LEU A 7 -21.18 -9.30 2.04
CA LEU A 7 -21.13 -10.24 0.92
C LEU A 7 -22.55 -10.56 0.44
N ARG A 8 -22.75 -10.52 -0.88
CA ARG A 8 -23.95 -11.04 -1.53
C ARG A 8 -23.58 -12.25 -2.36
N SER A 9 -24.29 -13.36 -2.14
CA SER A 9 -24.12 -14.59 -2.91
C SER A 9 -25.47 -15.29 -3.06
N ALA A 10 -25.69 -15.92 -4.21
CA ALA A 10 -26.82 -16.83 -4.43
C ALA A 10 -26.44 -18.31 -4.18
N ALA A 11 -25.17 -18.58 -3.86
CA ALA A 11 -24.69 -19.92 -3.58
C ALA A 11 -25.14 -20.42 -2.21
N GLU A 12 -25.18 -21.73 -2.03
CA GLU A 12 -25.42 -22.32 -0.71
C GLU A 12 -24.36 -21.86 0.31
N PRO A 13 -24.75 -21.62 1.59
CA PRO A 13 -23.81 -21.16 2.61
C PRO A 13 -22.55 -22.03 2.76
N ARG A 14 -22.68 -23.35 2.58
CA ARG A 14 -21.55 -24.29 2.65
C ARG A 14 -20.53 -24.07 1.53
N VAL A 15 -20.98 -23.70 0.34
CA VAL A 15 -20.10 -23.37 -0.81
C VAL A 15 -19.33 -22.09 -0.50
N LEU A 16 -20.01 -21.06 0.02
CA LEU A 16 -19.40 -19.80 0.39
C LEU A 16 -18.34 -19.98 1.50
N VAL A 17 -18.64 -20.75 2.55
CA VAL A 17 -17.69 -21.04 3.63
C VAL A 17 -16.45 -21.77 3.11
N ARG A 18 -16.62 -22.81 2.29
CA ARG A 18 -15.47 -23.54 1.70
C ARG A 18 -14.61 -22.65 0.82
N HIS A 19 -15.24 -21.80 0.02
CA HIS A 19 -14.55 -20.83 -0.82
C HIS A 19 -13.70 -19.86 0.00
N LEU A 20 -14.30 -19.19 0.99
CA LEU A 20 -13.60 -18.25 1.87
C LEU A 20 -12.48 -18.94 2.66
N GLN A 21 -12.69 -20.18 3.14
CA GLN A 21 -11.65 -20.95 3.83
C GLN A 21 -10.44 -21.26 2.94
N ALA A 22 -10.67 -21.59 1.67
CA ALA A 22 -9.59 -21.83 0.72
C ALA A 22 -8.83 -20.52 0.43
N LEU A 23 -9.58 -19.43 0.20
CA LEU A 23 -9.03 -18.13 -0.15
C LEU A 23 -8.23 -17.48 1.00
N MET A 24 -8.69 -17.65 2.25
CA MET A 24 -8.03 -17.12 3.44
C MET A 24 -6.84 -17.98 3.91
N ARG A 25 -6.56 -19.11 3.25
CA ARG A 25 -5.44 -20.00 3.59
C ARG A 25 -4.51 -20.27 2.40
N PRO A 26 -4.03 -19.22 1.71
CA PRO A 26 -3.15 -19.40 0.57
C PRO A 26 -1.81 -20.00 1.01
N PHE A 27 -1.14 -20.64 0.06
CA PHE A 27 0.22 -21.14 0.24
C PHE A 27 1.22 -20.09 -0.26
N GLU A 28 2.10 -19.66 0.63
CA GLU A 28 3.25 -18.80 0.31
C GLU A 28 4.47 -19.69 0.00
N PRO A 29 5.13 -19.50 -1.15
CA PRO A 29 6.37 -20.21 -1.46
C PRO A 29 7.41 -20.06 -0.34
N ARG A 30 8.07 -21.14 0.05
CA ARG A 30 9.12 -21.22 1.09
C ARG A 30 8.67 -20.99 2.54
N VAL A 31 7.45 -20.50 2.78
CA VAL A 31 6.90 -20.31 4.15
C VAL A 31 5.81 -21.33 4.46
N GLY A 32 4.92 -21.62 3.50
CA GLY A 32 3.80 -22.54 3.68
C GLY A 32 2.45 -21.84 3.78
N ARG A 33 1.48 -22.48 4.42
CA ARG A 33 0.12 -21.92 4.54
C ARG A 33 0.11 -20.74 5.51
N ARG A 34 -0.45 -19.61 5.07
CA ARG A 34 -0.68 -18.43 5.90
C ARG A 34 -2.15 -18.09 5.99
N TYR A 35 -2.52 -17.41 7.08
CA TYR A 35 -3.83 -16.77 7.17
C TYR A 35 -3.80 -15.43 6.44
N LEU A 36 -4.58 -15.31 5.37
CA LEU A 36 -4.80 -14.07 4.65
C LEU A 36 -6.03 -13.37 5.25
N ARG A 37 -5.80 -12.20 5.85
CA ARG A 37 -6.79 -11.45 6.63
C ARG A 37 -7.80 -10.72 5.73
N LEU A 38 -8.52 -11.41 4.85
CA LEU A 38 -9.50 -10.78 3.96
C LEU A 38 -10.71 -10.16 4.69
N ALA A 39 -10.92 -10.52 5.96
CA ALA A 39 -11.87 -9.83 6.82
C ALA A 39 -11.41 -8.40 7.20
N ASP A 40 -10.11 -8.13 7.09
CA ASP A 40 -9.53 -6.81 7.33
C ASP A 40 -9.61 -5.98 6.04
N ARG A 41 -10.47 -4.96 6.04
CA ARG A 41 -10.68 -4.06 4.90
C ARG A 41 -9.37 -3.48 4.35
N ARG A 42 -8.39 -3.25 5.23
CA ARG A 42 -7.07 -2.69 4.88
C ARG A 42 -6.26 -3.62 3.99
N VAL A 43 -6.37 -4.93 4.24
CA VAL A 43 -5.67 -5.96 3.45
C VAL A 43 -6.32 -6.11 2.09
N VAL A 44 -7.66 -6.11 2.05
CA VAL A 44 -8.42 -6.21 0.80
C VAL A 44 -8.15 -4.99 -0.08
N GLU A 45 -8.31 -3.78 0.45
CA GLU A 45 -8.05 -2.52 -0.24
C GLU A 45 -6.63 -2.41 -0.76
N TRP A 46 -5.63 -2.84 0.03
CA TRP A 46 -4.24 -2.83 -0.39
C TRP A 46 -3.94 -3.84 -1.50
N LEU A 47 -4.51 -5.03 -1.43
CA LEU A 47 -4.17 -6.13 -2.34
C LEU A 47 -5.00 -6.13 -3.62
N TRP A 48 -6.26 -5.70 -3.57
CA TRP A 48 -7.19 -5.78 -4.69
C TRP A 48 -6.68 -5.13 -5.98
N PRO A 49 -6.07 -3.92 -5.96
CA PRO A 49 -5.60 -3.25 -7.18
C PRO A 49 -4.48 -3.99 -7.92
N VAL A 50 -3.71 -4.84 -7.24
CA VAL A 50 -2.58 -5.56 -7.83
C VAL A 50 -2.95 -6.97 -8.33
N LEU A 51 -4.20 -7.40 -8.14
CA LEU A 51 -4.70 -8.66 -8.66
C LEU A 51 -5.05 -8.52 -10.16
N SER A 52 -4.82 -9.59 -10.92
CA SER A 52 -5.25 -9.67 -12.31
C SER A 52 -6.78 -9.80 -12.40
N PRO A 53 -7.39 -9.50 -13.57
CA PRO A 53 -8.81 -9.74 -13.79
C PRO A 53 -9.23 -11.20 -13.53
N SER A 54 -8.37 -12.17 -13.88
CA SER A 54 -8.61 -13.59 -13.60
C SER A 54 -8.56 -13.90 -12.09
N GLN A 55 -7.67 -13.24 -11.36
CA GLN A 55 -7.61 -13.35 -9.90
C GLN A 55 -8.84 -12.71 -9.25
N HIS A 56 -9.30 -11.54 -9.71
CA HIS A 56 -10.56 -10.95 -9.21
C HIS A 56 -11.74 -11.92 -9.35
N GLN A 57 -11.88 -12.55 -10.52
CA GLN A 57 -12.91 -13.57 -10.77
C GLN A 57 -12.77 -14.77 -9.83
N ALA A 58 -11.56 -15.32 -9.73
CA ALA A 58 -11.29 -16.47 -8.88
C ALA A 58 -11.46 -16.17 -7.38
N TRP A 59 -11.20 -14.94 -6.95
CA TRP A 59 -11.32 -14.51 -5.56
C TRP A 59 -12.76 -14.23 -5.15
N LEU A 60 -13.56 -13.63 -6.04
CA LEU A 60 -15.00 -13.51 -5.79
C LEU A 60 -15.67 -14.88 -5.84
N GLY A 61 -15.39 -15.71 -6.85
CA GLY A 61 -15.95 -17.06 -6.97
C GLY A 61 -17.48 -17.05 -6.83
N PRO A 62 -18.07 -17.67 -5.80
CA PRO A 62 -19.52 -17.67 -5.57
C PRO A 62 -20.08 -16.30 -5.09
N ILE A 63 -19.23 -15.34 -4.76
CA ILE A 63 -19.63 -14.01 -4.28
C ILE A 63 -19.98 -13.14 -5.49
N VAL A 64 -21.20 -12.61 -5.51
CA VAL A 64 -21.70 -11.73 -6.57
C VAL A 64 -21.31 -10.28 -6.33
N GLN A 65 -21.34 -9.85 -5.06
CA GLN A 65 -20.93 -8.51 -4.65
C GLN A 65 -20.21 -8.60 -3.31
N TRP A 66 -19.09 -7.90 -3.19
CA TRP A 66 -18.41 -7.69 -1.92
C TRP A 66 -18.24 -6.20 -1.70
N TRP A 67 -18.96 -5.67 -0.72
CA TRP A 67 -18.90 -4.28 -0.31
C TRP A 67 -17.94 -4.12 0.87
N CYS A 68 -17.08 -3.11 0.85
CA CYS A 68 -16.26 -2.73 2.00
C CYS A 68 -16.12 -1.20 2.09
N LEU A 69 -15.60 -0.70 3.21
CA LEU A 69 -15.29 0.72 3.36
C LEU A 69 -13.79 0.94 3.17
N ASP A 70 -13.43 1.92 2.36
CA ASP A 70 -12.05 2.32 2.14
C ASP A 70 -11.51 3.21 3.31
N ARG A 71 -10.26 3.68 3.23
CA ARG A 71 -9.68 4.59 4.25
C ARG A 71 -10.29 5.99 4.29
N ARG A 72 -10.98 6.41 3.24
CA ARG A 72 -11.77 7.64 3.17
C ARG A 72 -13.19 7.44 3.70
N ASN A 73 -13.52 6.21 4.15
CA ASN A 73 -14.85 5.75 4.55
C ASN A 73 -15.88 5.80 3.41
N GLU A 74 -15.42 5.73 2.17
CA GLU A 74 -16.25 5.56 0.99
C GLU A 74 -16.56 4.08 0.77
N LEU A 75 -17.73 3.82 0.18
CA LEU A 75 -18.17 2.46 -0.09
C LEU A 75 -17.50 1.94 -1.37
N LEU A 76 -16.70 0.90 -1.23
CA LEU A 76 -16.04 0.19 -2.32
C LEU A 76 -16.82 -1.08 -2.67
N LEU A 77 -17.15 -1.23 -3.95
CA LEU A 77 -17.73 -2.46 -4.50
C LEU A 77 -16.65 -3.26 -5.22
N LEU A 78 -16.44 -4.50 -4.78
CA LEU A 78 -15.66 -5.49 -5.50
C LEU A 78 -16.63 -6.39 -6.27
N GLU A 79 -16.57 -6.26 -7.58
CA GLU A 79 -17.34 -7.06 -8.53
C GLU A 79 -16.46 -7.42 -9.74
N THR A 80 -16.87 -8.42 -10.52
CA THR A 80 -16.21 -8.79 -11.78
C THR A 80 -17.15 -8.54 -12.95
N ALA A 81 -16.58 -8.04 -14.05
CA ALA A 81 -17.34 -7.63 -15.24
C ALA A 81 -17.90 -8.80 -16.08
N GLY A 82 -17.97 -10.03 -15.56
CA GLY A 82 -18.33 -11.18 -16.37
C GLY A 82 -18.84 -12.36 -15.56
N VAL A 83 -20.13 -12.65 -15.73
CA VAL A 83 -20.78 -13.89 -15.30
C VAL A 83 -20.32 -15.00 -16.25
N GLY A 84 -19.09 -15.46 -16.05
CA GLY A 84 -18.65 -16.77 -16.52
C GLY A 84 -18.41 -17.62 -15.31
N GLN A 85 -19.07 -18.77 -15.21
CA GLN A 85 -18.58 -19.87 -14.38
C GLN A 85 -17.24 -20.34 -14.98
N ALA A 86 -16.20 -19.51 -14.86
CA ALA A 86 -14.86 -20.01 -15.01
C ALA A 86 -14.71 -21.00 -13.85
N ASP A 87 -14.46 -22.27 -14.18
CA ASP A 87 -13.76 -23.14 -13.24
C ASP A 87 -12.59 -22.32 -12.73
N ALA A 88 -12.70 -21.83 -11.49
CA ALA A 88 -11.71 -20.98 -10.89
C ALA A 88 -10.47 -21.84 -10.77
N ASP A 89 -9.60 -21.76 -11.78
CA ASP A 89 -8.35 -22.47 -11.79
C ASP A 89 -7.66 -22.12 -10.47
N ARG A 90 -7.25 -23.14 -9.71
CA ARG A 90 -6.55 -22.94 -8.44
C ARG A 90 -5.32 -22.08 -8.64
N GLU A 91 -4.75 -22.06 -9.84
CA GLU A 91 -3.65 -21.15 -10.18
C GLU A 91 -4.07 -19.68 -10.13
N SER A 92 -5.27 -19.35 -10.60
CA SER A 92 -5.83 -17.98 -10.55
C SER A 92 -6.18 -17.53 -9.14
N GLN A 93 -6.16 -18.41 -8.12
CA GLN A 93 -6.28 -17.99 -6.72
C GLN A 93 -4.93 -17.70 -6.07
N ARG A 94 -3.82 -18.15 -6.67
CA ARG A 94 -2.49 -17.98 -6.09
C ARG A 94 -1.98 -16.57 -6.30
N LEU A 95 -1.30 -16.06 -5.29
CA LEU A 95 -0.54 -14.82 -5.37
C LEU A 95 0.83 -15.11 -6.00
N THR A 96 1.23 -14.25 -6.92
CA THR A 96 2.61 -14.22 -7.46
C THR A 96 3.59 -13.74 -6.40
N LEU A 97 4.90 -13.95 -6.62
CA LEU A 97 5.93 -13.46 -5.69
C LEU A 97 5.84 -11.93 -5.49
N LYS A 98 5.58 -11.18 -6.58
CA LYS A 98 5.41 -9.71 -6.50
C LYS A 98 4.21 -9.31 -5.64
N GLN A 99 3.09 -10.03 -5.76
CA GLN A 99 1.91 -9.78 -4.93
C GLN A 99 2.12 -10.18 -3.47
N TRP A 100 2.94 -11.21 -3.20
CA TRP A 100 3.36 -11.53 -1.84
C TRP A 100 4.23 -10.42 -1.23
N THR A 101 5.21 -9.91 -1.97
CA THR A 101 6.02 -8.75 -1.53
C THR A 101 5.11 -7.55 -1.24
N HIS A 102 4.19 -7.24 -2.15
CA HIS A 102 3.20 -6.19 -1.95
C HIS A 102 2.36 -6.42 -0.68
N LEU A 103 1.84 -7.63 -0.48
CA LEU A 103 1.07 -7.96 0.71
C LEU A 103 1.87 -7.80 2.01
N HIS A 104 3.16 -8.14 2.02
CA HIS A 104 4.03 -7.94 3.19
C HIS A 104 4.24 -6.46 3.52
N ASP A 105 4.15 -5.58 2.53
CA ASP A 105 4.22 -4.14 2.72
C ASP A 105 2.95 -3.56 3.36
N CYS A 106 1.88 -4.35 3.48
CA CYS A 106 0.60 -3.88 3.98
C CYS A 106 0.71 -3.20 5.34
N GLU A 107 1.38 -3.79 6.34
CA GLU A 107 1.43 -3.15 7.67
C GLU A 107 2.17 -1.81 7.63
N LEU A 108 3.25 -1.73 6.85
CA LEU A 108 4.05 -0.53 6.68
C LEU A 108 3.25 0.57 5.96
N ALA A 109 2.57 0.22 4.87
CA ALA A 109 1.62 1.09 4.17
C ALA A 109 0.52 1.61 5.12
N GLN A 110 -0.02 0.74 5.98
CA GLN A 110 -1.03 1.15 6.95
C GLN A 110 -0.47 2.05 8.08
N GLN A 111 0.82 1.95 8.42
CA GLN A 111 1.48 2.89 9.34
C GLN A 111 1.66 4.26 8.70
N MET A 112 2.13 4.30 7.46
CA MET A 112 2.27 5.54 6.68
C MET A 112 0.92 6.26 6.53
N LEU A 113 -0.16 5.53 6.22
CA LEU A 113 -1.51 6.11 6.13
C LEU A 113 -2.01 6.68 7.46
N ARG A 114 -1.69 6.03 8.60
CA ARG A 114 -2.03 6.57 9.93
C ARG A 114 -1.31 7.88 10.19
N GLY A 115 -0.03 7.98 9.83
CA GLY A 115 0.73 9.22 9.90
C GLY A 115 0.17 10.30 8.98
N TRP A 116 -0.17 9.95 7.74
CA TRP A 116 -0.70 10.90 6.77
C TRP A 116 -2.01 11.54 7.22
N ILE A 117 -2.92 10.74 7.78
CA ILE A 117 -4.19 11.25 8.32
C ILE A 117 -3.98 12.23 9.49
N SER A 118 -2.85 12.17 10.22
CA SER A 118 -2.63 13.09 11.34
C SER A 118 -2.29 14.51 10.92
N PHE A 119 -1.92 14.74 9.65
CA PHE A 119 -1.58 16.07 9.12
C PHE A 119 -2.34 16.46 7.85
N ALA A 120 -3.13 15.56 7.26
CA ALA A 120 -4.01 15.87 6.13
C ALA A 120 -5.47 15.94 6.56
N GLU A 121 -6.21 16.93 6.08
CA GLU A 121 -7.66 17.05 6.33
C GLU A 121 -8.45 15.86 5.77
N SER A 122 -8.03 15.36 4.61
CA SER A 122 -8.56 14.16 3.98
C SER A 122 -7.49 13.51 3.11
N LEU A 123 -7.61 12.20 2.89
CA LEU A 123 -6.74 11.49 1.97
C LEU A 123 -7.14 11.80 0.51
N PRO A 124 -6.17 12.06 -0.38
CA PRO A 124 -6.44 12.22 -1.81
C PRO A 124 -6.97 10.90 -2.40
N THR A 125 -7.61 10.93 -3.57
CA THR A 125 -8.23 9.73 -4.17
C THR A 125 -7.22 8.64 -4.57
N ASP A 126 -5.98 9.03 -4.87
CA ASP A 126 -4.88 8.16 -5.29
C ASP A 126 -3.92 7.79 -4.14
N TYR A 127 -4.35 7.95 -2.88
CA TYR A 127 -3.52 7.74 -1.70
C TYR A 127 -2.75 6.41 -1.69
N LEU A 128 -3.35 5.30 -2.13
CA LEU A 128 -2.66 4.00 -2.20
C LEU A 128 -1.46 4.06 -3.15
N HIS A 129 -1.61 4.69 -4.32
CA HIS A 129 -0.55 4.86 -5.28
C HIS A 129 0.58 5.74 -4.72
N GLN A 130 0.23 6.81 -3.99
CA GLN A 130 1.23 7.68 -3.36
C GLN A 130 2.01 6.95 -2.26
N ILE A 131 1.34 6.11 -1.47
CA ILE A 131 1.99 5.24 -0.48
C ILE A 131 2.95 4.25 -1.15
N GLU A 132 2.53 3.57 -2.21
CA GLU A 132 3.39 2.66 -2.97
C GLU A 132 4.63 3.38 -3.54
N LYS A 133 4.43 4.57 -4.12
CA LYS A 133 5.50 5.40 -4.65
C LYS A 133 6.48 5.81 -3.56
N ALA A 134 5.99 6.36 -2.44
CA ALA A 134 6.81 6.77 -1.32
C ALA A 134 7.64 5.61 -0.76
N LEU A 135 7.00 4.46 -0.55
CA LEU A 135 7.67 3.24 -0.07
C LEU A 135 8.80 2.79 -1.01
N LYS A 136 8.52 2.79 -2.32
CA LYS A 136 9.53 2.43 -3.33
C LYS A 136 10.69 3.42 -3.32
N SER A 137 10.42 4.72 -3.28
CA SER A 137 11.44 5.77 -3.27
C SER A 137 12.37 5.67 -2.05
N VAL A 138 11.84 5.43 -0.85
CA VAL A 138 12.67 5.27 0.36
C VAL A 138 13.55 4.03 0.27
N ARG A 139 13.03 2.91 -0.23
CA ARG A 139 13.80 1.67 -0.42
C ARG A 139 14.91 1.83 -1.45
N LEU A 140 14.73 2.65 -2.48
CA LEU A 140 15.78 2.95 -3.46
C LEU A 140 16.96 3.71 -2.84
N LEU A 141 16.76 4.40 -1.72
CA LEU A 141 17.84 4.99 -0.92
C LEU A 141 18.54 3.98 0.00
N GLY A 142 18.15 2.71 -0.04
CA GLY A 142 18.73 1.65 0.79
C GLY A 142 18.24 1.67 2.24
N VAL A 143 17.22 2.45 2.58
CA VAL A 143 16.62 2.46 3.93
C VAL A 143 15.81 1.18 4.11
N THR A 144 16.16 0.39 5.12
CA THR A 144 15.54 -0.93 5.39
C THR A 144 14.75 -0.97 6.69
N GLU A 145 15.07 -0.11 7.66
CA GLU A 145 14.42 -0.11 8.97
C GLU A 145 12.97 0.41 8.87
N PRO A 146 11.96 -0.32 9.37
CA PRO A 146 10.56 0.07 9.23
C PRO A 146 10.24 1.47 9.77
N ALA A 147 10.81 1.84 10.91
CA ALA A 147 10.58 3.15 11.52
C ALA A 147 11.09 4.29 10.63
N ASP A 148 12.28 4.11 10.05
CA ASP A 148 12.89 5.09 9.12
C ASP A 148 12.13 5.15 7.80
N ILE A 149 11.60 4.02 7.31
CA ILE A 149 10.74 4.01 6.13
C ILE A 149 9.47 4.83 6.38
N VAL A 150 8.82 4.64 7.53
CA VAL A 150 7.62 5.42 7.90
C VAL A 150 7.95 6.91 8.02
N LEU A 151 9.05 7.26 8.70
CA LEU A 151 9.51 8.64 8.86
C LEU A 151 9.74 9.33 7.52
N MET A 152 10.57 8.73 6.66
CA MET A 152 10.88 9.29 5.33
C MET A 152 9.66 9.38 4.42
N SER A 153 8.76 8.41 4.53
CA SER A 153 7.52 8.44 3.78
C SER A 153 6.58 9.54 4.26
N ALA A 154 6.50 9.78 5.57
CA ALA A 154 5.73 10.90 6.11
C ALA A 154 6.25 12.25 5.58
N TYR A 155 7.58 12.45 5.59
CA TYR A 155 8.18 13.65 5.00
C TYR A 155 7.90 13.78 3.50
N GLN A 156 7.94 12.70 2.71
CA GLN A 156 7.57 12.76 1.29
C GLN A 156 6.11 13.21 1.09
N LEU A 157 5.19 12.69 1.91
CA LEU A 157 3.76 12.99 1.80
C LEU A 157 3.41 14.39 2.33
N GLN A 158 4.20 14.93 3.27
CA GLN A 158 3.99 16.26 3.86
C GLN A 158 4.73 17.37 3.10
N ILE A 159 5.93 17.09 2.61
CA ILE A 159 6.83 18.09 2.01
C ILE A 159 6.72 18.08 0.49
N HIS A 160 7.13 16.97 -0.16
CA HIS A 160 7.09 16.82 -1.61
C HIS A 160 7.26 15.34 -2.04
N PRO A 161 6.49 14.82 -3.03
CA PRO A 161 6.59 13.42 -3.47
C PRO A 161 7.96 13.00 -4.02
N GLY A 162 8.76 13.96 -4.50
CA GLY A 162 10.13 13.77 -4.97
C GLY A 162 11.22 13.97 -3.90
N LEU A 163 10.87 14.02 -2.61
CA LEU A 163 11.83 14.35 -1.55
C LEU A 163 13.06 13.42 -1.54
N CYS A 164 12.85 12.13 -1.79
CA CYS A 164 13.94 11.15 -1.84
C CYS A 164 14.90 11.35 -3.02
N GLU A 165 14.57 12.19 -3.99
CA GLU A 165 15.44 12.53 -5.12
C GLU A 165 16.29 13.78 -4.83
N HIS A 166 15.97 14.52 -3.75
CA HIS A 166 16.66 15.75 -3.41
C HIS A 166 18.10 15.49 -2.94
N PRO A 167 19.13 16.13 -3.53
CA PRO A 167 20.53 15.83 -3.23
C PRO A 167 20.89 15.93 -1.75
N ARG A 168 20.38 16.95 -1.04
CA ARG A 168 20.63 17.11 0.40
C ARG A 168 20.04 15.97 1.24
N VAL A 169 18.86 15.47 0.86
CA VAL A 169 18.19 14.37 1.57
C VAL A 169 18.95 13.07 1.34
N VAL A 170 19.35 12.81 0.09
CA VAL A 170 20.18 11.64 -0.28
C VAL A 170 21.51 11.65 0.49
N GLU A 171 22.16 12.82 0.60
CA GLU A 171 23.41 12.96 1.35
C GLU A 171 23.23 12.60 2.84
N LEU A 172 22.18 13.11 3.48
CA LEU A 172 21.90 12.85 4.90
C LEU A 172 21.54 11.39 5.17
N VAL A 173 20.77 10.75 4.30
CA VAL A 173 20.48 9.31 4.39
C VAL A 173 21.78 8.50 4.29
N ARG A 174 22.64 8.82 3.32
CA ARG A 174 23.94 8.16 3.17
C ARG A 174 24.85 8.40 4.37
N LYS A 175 24.83 9.60 4.94
CA LYS A 175 25.57 9.93 6.16
C LYS A 175 25.09 9.09 7.34
N ALA A 176 23.77 8.98 7.52
CA ALA A 176 23.17 8.18 8.58
C ALA A 176 23.64 6.71 8.50
N GLN A 177 23.56 6.12 7.30
CA GLN A 177 24.00 4.75 7.02
C GLN A 177 25.52 4.56 7.22
N GLY A 178 26.33 5.53 6.81
CA GLY A 178 27.79 5.44 6.89
C GLY A 178 28.37 5.68 8.29
N ALA A 179 27.66 6.44 9.12
CA ALA A 179 28.07 6.78 10.49
C ALA A 179 27.36 5.93 11.56
N ASP A 180 26.51 4.98 11.17
CA ASP A 180 25.66 4.17 12.05
C ASP A 180 24.87 5.03 13.06
N MET A 181 24.31 6.14 12.58
CA MET A 181 23.53 7.07 13.39
C MET A 181 22.04 7.02 13.02
N PRO A 182 21.13 7.31 13.97
CA PRO A 182 19.70 7.36 13.69
C PRO A 182 19.39 8.33 12.54
N LEU A 183 18.55 7.91 11.59
CA LEU A 183 18.19 8.74 10.44
C LEU A 183 17.54 10.05 10.86
N LEU A 184 16.70 10.00 11.90
CA LEU A 184 16.06 11.19 12.47
C LEU A 184 17.09 12.27 12.87
N ASP A 185 18.21 11.86 13.47
CA ASP A 185 19.26 12.79 13.91
C ASP A 185 19.99 13.42 12.71
N ALA A 186 20.20 12.65 11.64
CA ALA A 186 20.78 13.18 10.42
C ALA A 186 19.83 14.19 9.74
N LEU A 187 18.52 13.90 9.71
CA LEU A 187 17.52 14.81 9.14
C LEU A 187 17.34 16.08 9.96
N ALA A 188 17.61 16.07 11.27
CA ALA A 188 17.58 17.25 12.12
C ALA A 188 18.62 18.32 11.73
N GLU A 189 19.58 18.01 10.85
CA GLU A 189 20.45 19.02 10.22
C GLU A 189 19.72 19.96 9.26
N ILE A 190 18.51 19.60 8.81
CA ILE A 190 17.65 20.47 8.01
C ILE A 190 16.85 21.37 8.98
N PRO A 191 17.03 22.71 8.94
CA PRO A 191 16.26 23.61 9.78
C PRO A 191 14.76 23.50 9.52
N ASP A 192 13.95 23.50 10.57
CA ASP A 192 12.48 23.42 10.50
C ASP A 192 11.87 24.77 10.92
N PRO A 193 11.00 25.43 10.11
CA PRO A 193 10.49 24.99 8.80
C PRO A 193 11.34 25.39 7.59
N GLU A 194 12.24 26.36 7.75
CA GLU A 194 12.87 27.11 6.65
C GLU A 194 13.68 26.22 5.67
N GLY A 195 14.35 25.19 6.19
CA GLY A 195 15.12 24.25 5.40
C GLY A 195 14.23 23.32 4.58
N TRP A 196 13.15 22.79 5.18
CA TRP A 196 12.18 21.96 4.48
C TRP A 196 11.40 22.73 3.43
N ASP A 197 11.03 23.98 3.73
CA ASP A 197 10.39 24.86 2.75
C ASP A 197 11.31 25.14 1.58
N ARG A 198 12.60 25.40 1.81
CA ARG A 198 13.58 25.57 0.73
C ARG A 198 13.65 24.35 -0.19
N ILE A 199 13.76 23.15 0.39
CA ILE A 199 13.79 21.89 -0.38
C ILE A 199 12.51 21.73 -1.21
N ARG A 200 11.34 22.04 -0.64
CA ARG A 200 10.06 22.01 -1.37
C ARG A 200 10.10 22.94 -2.59
N HIS A 201 10.57 24.18 -2.43
CA HIS A 201 10.65 25.14 -3.52
C HIS A 201 11.61 24.68 -4.63
N GLU A 202 12.77 24.14 -4.27
CA GLU A 202 13.76 23.61 -5.22
C GLU A 202 13.19 22.44 -6.06
N LEU A 203 12.47 21.52 -5.42
CA LEU A 203 11.82 20.39 -6.09
C LEU A 203 10.68 20.82 -7.01
N MET A 204 9.90 21.83 -6.62
CA MET A 204 8.84 22.39 -7.47
C MET A 204 9.41 23.13 -8.68
N ALA A 205 10.51 23.87 -8.51
CA ALA A 205 11.18 24.59 -9.59
C ALA A 205 11.80 23.64 -10.63
N GLY A 206 12.39 22.52 -10.18
CA GLY A 206 12.91 21.48 -11.06
C GLY A 206 11.86 20.61 -11.76
N SER A 207 10.59 20.70 -11.34
CA SER A 207 9.45 19.94 -11.91
C SER A 207 8.66 20.72 -12.98
N ALA A 208 9.02 21.97 -13.27
CA ALA A 208 8.38 22.74 -14.33
C ALA A 208 8.73 22.11 -15.70
N PRO A 209 7.75 21.79 -16.57
CA PRO A 209 8.06 21.33 -17.92
C PRO A 209 8.80 22.43 -18.67
N GLU A 210 9.94 22.11 -19.27
CA GLU A 210 10.55 22.96 -20.28
C GLU A 210 9.53 23.15 -21.39
N ILE A 211 8.93 24.34 -21.45
CA ILE A 211 8.09 24.76 -22.57
C ILE A 211 9.05 25.02 -23.73
N PHE A 212 9.16 24.04 -24.63
CA PHE A 212 9.69 24.22 -25.99
C PHE A 212 8.60 23.94 -27.01
#